data_AF-A0A6B3D0H9-F1
#
_entry.id   AF-A0A6B3D0H9-F1
#
_cell.length_a   1.000
_cell.length_b   1.000
_cell.length_c   1.000
_cell.angle_alpha   90.00
_cell.angle_beta   90.00
_cell.angle_gamma   90.00
#
_symmetry.space_group_name_H-M   'P 1'
#
loop_
_entity.id
_entity.type
_entity.pdbx_description
1 polymer ?
#
loop_
_entity_poly.entity_id
_entity_poly.type
_entity_poly.pdbx_seq_one_letter_code
_entity_poly.pdbx_strand_id
1 'polypeptide(L)'
;NGDAKNDRGGLTGTRLATGYDPTDKGFYQGGDLKGLTGKLDYIKGLGTTALWMAPLFKNQPVQGTGKDASAGYHGYWITDFTQV
;
A
#
# COMPACT_ATOMS: atom_id res chain seq x y z
N ASN A 1 -2.50 -3.48 -8.41
CA ASN A 1 -3.88 -3.10 -8.09
C ASN A 1 -4.83 -4.18 -8.55
N GLY A 2 -5.15 -5.11 -7.66
CA GLY A 2 -6.15 -6.16 -7.88
C GLY A 2 -7.53 -5.81 -7.33
N ASP A 3 -7.63 -4.89 -6.36
CA ASP A 3 -8.89 -4.40 -5.81
C ASP A 3 -8.90 -2.88 -5.58
N ALA A 4 -9.34 -2.10 -6.57
CA ALA A 4 -9.44 -0.65 -6.44
C ALA A 4 -10.37 -0.18 -5.30
N LYS A 5 -11.19 -1.06 -4.72
CA LYS A 5 -12.04 -0.71 -3.56
C LYS A 5 -11.20 -0.47 -2.29
N ASN A 6 -10.00 -1.04 -2.19
CA ASN A 6 -9.11 -0.88 -1.04
C ASN A 6 -8.04 0.21 -1.22
N ASP A 7 -7.99 0.89 -2.37
CA ASP A 7 -6.98 1.90 -2.71
C ASP A 7 -6.88 3.04 -1.68
N ARG A 8 -7.97 3.34 -0.99
CA ARG A 8 -8.06 4.38 0.05
C ARG A 8 -8.04 3.84 1.48
N GLY A 9 -7.77 2.54 1.68
CA GLY A 9 -7.71 1.92 3.01
C GLY A 9 -9.02 2.03 3.82
N GLY A 10 -10.18 2.10 3.14
CA GLY A 10 -11.47 2.33 3.80
C GLY A 10 -11.70 3.76 4.30
N LEU A 11 -10.80 4.69 3.99
CA LEU A 11 -10.88 6.10 4.38
C LEU A 11 -11.55 6.96 3.30
N THR A 12 -12.11 8.09 3.74
CA THR A 12 -12.71 9.11 2.87
C THR A 12 -11.91 10.41 2.94
N GLY A 13 -11.97 11.22 1.89
CA GLY A 13 -11.34 12.54 1.86
C GLY A 13 -10.27 12.68 0.78
N THR A 14 -9.35 13.62 0.99
CA THR A 14 -8.28 13.93 0.02
C THR A 14 -7.13 12.93 0.11
N ARG A 15 -6.15 13.07 -0.78
CA ARG A 15 -4.88 12.33 -0.69
C ARG A 15 -4.16 12.52 0.65
N LEU A 16 -4.33 13.68 1.31
CA LEU A 16 -3.72 13.92 2.63
C LEU A 16 -4.46 13.22 3.79
N ALA A 17 -5.68 12.75 3.55
CA ALA A 17 -6.44 11.94 4.51
C ALA A 17 -6.29 10.44 4.25
N THR A 18 -6.36 10.04 2.98
CA THR A 18 -6.37 8.63 2.55
C THR A 18 -4.98 8.09 2.22
N GLY A 19 -4.03 8.97 1.93
CA GLY A 19 -2.71 8.62 1.40
C GLY A 19 -2.70 8.17 -0.06
N TYR A 20 -3.85 8.08 -0.74
CA TYR A 20 -3.91 7.58 -2.12
C TYR A 20 -3.72 8.69 -3.15
N ASP A 21 -2.67 8.55 -3.95
CA ASP A 21 -2.45 9.32 -5.18
C ASP A 21 -1.46 8.55 -6.07
N PRO A 22 -1.95 7.82 -7.10
CA PRO A 22 -1.08 7.02 -7.96
C PRO A 22 -0.19 7.85 -8.89
N THR A 23 -0.36 9.18 -8.93
CA THR A 23 0.48 10.09 -9.72
C THR A 23 1.68 10.61 -8.94
N ASP A 24 1.73 10.40 -7.62
CA ASP A 24 2.80 10.86 -6.75
C ASP A 24 3.52 9.68 -6.08
N LYS A 25 4.83 9.59 -6.30
CA LYS A 25 5.68 8.52 -5.74
C LYS A 25 5.71 8.47 -4.22
N GLY A 26 5.39 9.57 -3.53
CA GLY A 26 5.29 9.63 -2.07
C GLY A 26 3.97 9.05 -1.54
N PHE A 27 3.06 8.61 -2.39
CA PHE A 27 1.69 8.24 -2.01
C PHE A 27 1.36 6.80 -2.42
N TYR A 28 0.28 6.24 -1.86
CA TYR A 28 -0.18 4.90 -2.24
C TYR A 28 -0.58 4.87 -3.72
N GLN A 29 -0.13 3.83 -4.42
CA GLN A 29 -0.37 3.62 -5.86
C GLN A 29 -1.35 2.47 -6.15
N GLY A 30 -1.91 1.84 -5.10
CA GLY A 30 -2.90 0.75 -5.23
C GLY A 30 -2.33 -0.66 -5.38
N GLY A 31 -1.05 -0.90 -5.06
CA GLY A 31 -0.53 -2.26 -4.93
C GLY A 31 -1.16 -2.98 -3.73
N ASP A 32 -1.64 -4.22 -3.90
CA ASP A 32 -2.36 -4.96 -2.87
C ASP A 32 -2.19 -6.48 -2.98
N LEU A 33 -2.65 -7.20 -1.93
CA LEU A 33 -2.54 -8.66 -1.85
C LEU A 33 -3.37 -9.38 -2.94
N LYS A 34 -4.49 -8.80 -3.37
CA LYS A 34 -5.29 -9.36 -4.46
C LYS A 34 -4.55 -9.28 -5.80
N GLY A 35 -3.86 -8.17 -6.05
CA GLY A 35 -2.99 -8.02 -7.21
C GLY A 35 -1.82 -8.99 -7.18
N LEU A 36 -1.19 -9.17 -6.02
CA LEU A 36 -0.11 -10.14 -5.83
C LEU A 36 -0.57 -11.58 -6.08
N THR A 37 -1.67 -11.99 -5.43
CA THR A 37 -2.22 -13.35 -5.56
C THR A 37 -2.62 -13.67 -7.00
N GLY A 38 -3.15 -12.68 -7.74
CA GLY A 38 -3.44 -12.79 -9.17
C GLY A 38 -2.20 -12.92 -10.09
N LYS A 39 -0.98 -12.81 -9.55
CA LYS A 39 0.29 -12.95 -10.30
C LYS A 39 1.13 -14.14 -9.84
N LEU A 40 0.65 -14.98 -8.93
CA LEU A 40 1.45 -16.10 -8.39
C LEU A 40 1.92 -17.07 -9.47
N ASP A 41 1.09 -17.37 -10.49
CA ASP A 41 1.50 -18.24 -11.61
C ASP A 41 2.62 -17.62 -12.44
N TYR A 42 2.54 -16.31 -12.70
CA TYR A 42 3.60 -15.57 -13.38
C TYR A 42 4.90 -15.59 -12.57
N ILE A 43 4.82 -15.29 -11.28
CA ILE A 43 5.97 -15.28 -10.35
C ILE A 43 6.61 -16.66 -10.28
N LYS A 44 5.81 -17.72 -10.14
CA LYS A 44 6.27 -19.11 -10.13
C LYS A 44 6.92 -19.48 -11.47
N GLY A 45 6.37 -19.01 -12.60
CA GLY A 45 6.92 -19.19 -13.94
C GLY A 45 8.31 -18.58 -14.13
N LEU A 46 8.66 -17.53 -13.37
CA LEU A 46 10.01 -16.97 -13.31
C LEU A 46 11.00 -17.84 -12.51
N GLY A 47 10.56 -18.92 -11.88
CA GLY A 47 11.37 -19.77 -11.00
C GLY A 47 11.54 -19.24 -9.57
N THR A 48 10.73 -18.24 -9.18
CA THR A 48 10.76 -17.69 -7.81
C THR A 48 10.21 -18.69 -6.81
N THR A 49 10.91 -18.89 -5.70
CA THR A 49 10.54 -19.86 -4.65
C THR A 49 10.06 -19.21 -3.36
N ALA A 50 10.27 -17.90 -3.19
CA ALA A 50 9.85 -17.14 -2.01
C ALA A 50 9.50 -15.70 -2.38
N LEU A 51 8.61 -15.10 -1.59
CA LEU A 51 8.22 -13.70 -1.70
C LEU A 51 8.59 -12.96 -0.41
N TRP A 52 9.30 -11.85 -0.56
CA TRP A 52 9.52 -10.89 0.53
C TRP A 52 8.67 -9.65 0.27
N MET A 53 7.84 -9.28 1.24
CA MET A 53 6.86 -8.21 1.13
C MET A 53 7.15 -7.08 2.13
N ALA A 54 6.62 -5.89 1.83
CA ALA A 54 6.51 -4.81 2.81
C ALA A 54 5.68 -5.26 4.04
N PRO A 55 5.86 -4.62 5.21
CA PRO A 55 5.02 -4.92 6.36
C PRO A 55 3.55 -4.64 6.04
N LEU A 56 2.68 -5.55 6.48
CA LEU A 56 1.28 -5.61 6.07
C LEU A 56 0.33 -4.91 7.05
N PHE A 57 0.85 -4.48 8.19
CA PHE A 57 0.03 -4.02 9.30
C PHE A 57 -0.56 -2.63 9.05
N LYS A 58 -1.61 -2.28 9.81
CA LYS A 58 -2.23 -0.97 9.75
C LYS A 58 -1.20 0.12 10.00
N ASN A 59 -1.15 1.06 9.06
CA ASN A 59 -0.19 2.15 9.03
C ASN A 59 -0.86 3.51 9.24
N GLN A 60 -0.09 4.48 9.70
CA GLN A 60 -0.47 5.89 9.65
C GLN A 60 -0.57 6.33 8.17
N PRO A 61 -1.74 6.76 7.67
CA PRO A 61 -1.94 6.95 6.23
C PRO A 61 -1.04 8.02 5.62
N VAL A 62 -0.82 9.13 6.33
CA VAL A 62 -0.01 10.29 5.90
C VAL A 62 0.76 10.87 7.07
N GLN A 63 2.01 11.27 6.82
CA GLN A 63 2.84 12.09 7.73
C GLN A 63 3.49 13.25 6.95
N GLY A 64 4.10 14.19 7.68
CA GLY A 64 4.71 15.39 7.11
C GLY A 64 3.70 16.48 6.80
N THR A 65 4.18 17.61 6.27
CA THR A 65 3.34 18.78 5.94
C THR A 65 3.83 19.46 4.66
N GLY A 66 2.93 20.16 3.97
CA GLY A 66 3.25 20.88 2.74
C GLY A 66 3.90 19.98 1.69
N LYS A 67 5.05 20.40 1.16
CA LYS A 67 5.84 19.64 0.17
C LYS A 67 6.46 18.35 0.72
N ASP A 68 6.55 18.22 2.04
CA ASP A 68 7.18 17.09 2.72
C ASP A 68 6.13 16.07 3.21
N ALA A 69 4.85 16.25 2.84
CA ALA A 69 3.80 15.28 3.13
C ALA A 69 3.96 14.02 2.28
N SER A 70 3.86 12.84 2.89
CA SER A 70 3.99 11.53 2.25
C SER A 70 3.08 10.50 2.92
N ALA A 71 2.67 9.48 2.17
CA ALA A 71 1.87 8.38 2.67
C ALA A 71 2.72 7.23 3.25
N GLY A 72 2.12 6.42 4.11
CA GLY A 72 2.73 5.19 4.66
C GLY A 72 2.83 4.02 3.67
N TYR A 73 3.02 4.28 2.37
CA TYR A 73 2.97 3.27 1.30
C TYR A 73 3.99 2.15 1.44
N HIS A 74 5.08 2.42 2.15
CA HIS A 74 6.17 1.49 2.40
C HIS A 74 5.89 0.53 3.57
N GLY A 75 4.84 0.76 4.36
CA GLY A 75 4.39 -0.13 5.44
C GLY A 75 5.12 -0.01 6.78
N TYR A 76 6.03 0.96 6.94
CA TYR A 76 6.92 1.07 8.13
C TYR A 76 6.43 2.07 9.20
N TRP A 77 5.25 2.63 9.06
CA TRP A 77 4.61 3.55 10.01
C TRP A 77 3.44 2.88 10.72
N ILE A 78 3.72 1.73 11.33
CA ILE A 78 2.71 0.85 11.91
C ILE A 78 2.08 1.52 13.13
N THR A 79 0.74 1.55 13.16
CA THR A 79 -0.03 2.04 14.30
C THR A 79 -0.69 0.91 15.09
N ASP A 80 -0.88 -0.25 14.47
CA ASP A 80 -1.49 -1.43 15.08
C ASP A 80 -0.95 -2.72 14.43
N PHE A 81 -0.16 -3.49 15.18
CA PHE A 81 0.42 -4.76 14.73
C PHE A 81 -0.59 -5.93 14.69
N THR A 82 -1.85 -5.69 15.05
CA THR A 82 -2.91 -6.70 15.08
C THR A 82 -3.93 -6.54 13.95
N GLN A 83 -3.84 -5.46 13.18
CA GLN A 83 -4.73 -5.16 12.04
C GLN A 83 -3.96 -5.09 10.73
N VAL A 84 -4.63 -5.49 9.65
CA VAL A 84 -4.20 -5.34 8.25
C VAL A 84 -5.24 -4.49 7.53
#